data_AF-A0A7Y5V185-F1
#
_entry.id   AF-A0A7Y5V185-F1
#
_cell.length_a   1.000
_cell.length_b   1.000
_cell.length_c   1.000
_cell.angle_alpha   90.00
_cell.angle_beta   90.00
_cell.angle_gamma   90.00
#
_symmetry.space_group_name_H-M   'P 1'
#
loop_
_entity.id
_entity.type
_entity.pdbx_description
1 polymer ?
#
loop_
_entity_poly.entity_id
_entity_poly.type
_entity_poly.pdbx_seq_one_letter_code
_entity_poly.pdbx_strand_id
1 'polypeptide(L)'
;MTDSNRVTEHPDWDVYDDFTGAEPPHALRDPALPVTLYDTLVPLDHEEQYVPNHLDAEGTVHFFAAVDVSNEPDGGDLAHELRYFRAAQTDDGRLVHDAHPVMPLDSRGDYSFPRQTLETMLMDGDLDNAQELAYQTARSHGLAFPEPEVLPPLNTGVDYAFEVGVGDDGDPALEAVKRWREGAQDREARQPIAQYGMSEEAARDQAELDDVRETRGLEAAMNLAESMAVSSGALHDGRDDPRFFTDGPPDPFTTNAERDRSLDEDTQRLTPVEPEAAVAAFEKQFEDSAYRLLQPVDPTVNYSFEVMAADPWTLELTADKWWLETNGHVGHEGQTLKTYSMESYEWEREIEREIAAMDRENLHRTYQDEGLETAMRRAEGIAVANGELNADRADGRLFTDGPTDRFTTAREAELMGLDDTQMGEPLRDITNDETAEMPGVRVPDSDSPEPGSWDELVAQQRDRVEPESDPHYWQMHYRPVETPEGEPLGTALFVTEFPQLPPDFDDYIEANGMDDSVYPTEARTLEMAHFANADDARNFEAEFRSYLVPGLLDGPELAPEVAKLEGLSGEWEDMDYRGIVDYMSGNRTVVSEESDWHLHNPNAERDAEEQFENPQNDIEI
;
A
#
# COMPACT_ATOMS: atom_id res chain seq x y z
N MET A 1 -17.17 63.28 56.45
CA MET A 1 -15.85 63.05 57.08
C MET A 1 -15.96 61.81 57.95
N THR A 2 -15.65 60.65 57.38
CA THR A 2 -14.95 59.52 58.01
C THR A 2 -14.61 58.50 56.93
N ASP A 3 -13.36 58.09 56.98
CA ASP A 3 -12.56 57.07 56.28
C ASP A 3 -13.23 55.96 55.46
N SER A 4 -12.54 55.59 54.37
CA SER A 4 -11.88 54.28 54.23
C SER A 4 -11.03 54.23 52.96
N ASN A 5 -9.70 54.27 53.07
CA ASN A 5 -8.85 53.67 52.05
C ASN A 5 -7.59 53.10 52.69
N ARG A 6 -7.51 51.77 52.72
CA ARG A 6 -6.41 50.99 53.30
C ARG A 6 -5.62 50.42 52.13
N VAL A 7 -4.40 50.91 51.96
CA VAL A 7 -3.37 50.31 51.11
C VAL A 7 -2.60 49.33 51.99
N THR A 8 -2.48 48.07 51.58
CA THR A 8 -1.36 47.20 51.96
C THR A 8 -1.20 46.07 50.92
N GLU A 9 -0.13 46.21 50.13
CA GLU A 9 0.82 45.20 49.64
C GLU A 9 0.33 43.78 49.24
N HIS A 10 0.60 43.40 48.00
CA HIS A 10 1.12 42.06 47.67
C HIS A 10 2.24 42.16 46.60
N PRO A 11 3.29 41.32 46.67
CA PRO A 11 4.54 41.46 45.91
C PRO A 11 4.58 40.62 44.62
N ASP A 12 5.44 41.06 43.68
CA ASP A 12 6.14 40.33 42.62
C ASP A 12 5.44 39.13 41.97
N TRP A 13 4.82 39.37 40.81
CA TRP A 13 4.62 38.38 39.74
C TRP A 13 4.95 39.04 38.39
N ASP A 14 6.21 39.45 38.21
CA ASP A 14 6.80 39.73 36.89
C ASP A 14 7.45 38.44 36.34
N VAL A 15 6.63 37.41 36.06
CA VAL A 15 7.01 36.26 35.21
C VAL A 15 5.71 35.69 34.62
N TYR A 16 5.30 36.18 33.44
CA TYR A 16 4.53 35.49 32.40
C TYR A 16 4.24 36.51 31.28
N ASP A 17 5.28 36.85 30.52
CA ASP A 17 5.19 37.69 29.32
C ASP A 17 5.84 36.94 28.13
N ASP A 18 5.59 35.63 28.07
CA ASP A 18 6.05 34.74 26.98
C ASP A 18 4.95 33.72 26.61
N PHE A 19 3.71 34.19 26.52
CA PHE A 19 2.66 33.49 25.79
C PHE A 19 2.65 34.08 24.39
N THR A 20 3.38 33.46 23.46
CA THR A 20 3.25 33.73 22.02
C THR A 20 1.79 33.54 21.65
N GLY A 21 1.12 34.63 21.29
CA GLY A 21 -0.30 34.61 20.94
C GLY A 21 -0.54 33.63 19.79
N ALA A 22 -1.63 32.88 19.89
CA ALA A 22 -2.21 32.17 18.75
C ALA A 22 -2.23 33.10 17.54
N GLU A 23 -1.81 32.57 16.39
CA GLU A 23 -2.00 33.25 15.10
C GLU A 23 -3.46 33.72 15.00
N PRO A 24 -3.73 34.90 14.41
CA PRO A 24 -5.09 35.36 14.21
C PRO A 24 -5.86 34.28 13.40
N PRO A 25 -7.11 33.95 13.79
CA PRO A 25 -7.84 32.85 13.18
C PRO A 25 -7.94 33.03 11.67
N HIS A 26 -7.65 31.97 10.92
CA HIS A 26 -7.63 32.01 9.46
C HIS A 26 -9.06 32.01 8.94
N ALA A 27 -9.49 33.14 8.38
CA ALA A 27 -10.81 33.27 7.79
C ALA A 27 -10.82 32.69 6.36
N LEU A 28 -11.56 31.61 6.15
CA LEU A 28 -11.87 31.04 4.85
C LEU A 28 -13.12 31.72 4.29
N ARG A 29 -12.94 32.49 3.21
CA ARG A 29 -14.02 33.26 2.57
C ARG A 29 -14.25 32.77 1.15
N ASP A 30 -15.47 32.32 0.89
CA ASP A 30 -15.96 32.06 -0.45
C ASP A 30 -17.19 32.95 -0.73
N PRO A 31 -17.19 33.76 -1.81
CA PRO A 31 -18.33 34.62 -2.14
C PRO A 31 -19.63 33.88 -2.45
N ALA A 32 -19.58 32.57 -2.73
CA ALA A 32 -20.74 31.72 -2.95
C ALA A 32 -21.39 31.21 -1.64
N LEU A 33 -20.70 31.34 -0.50
CA LEU A 33 -21.26 31.01 0.80
C LEU A 33 -21.92 32.22 1.48
N PRO A 34 -23.06 32.03 2.17
CA PRO A 34 -23.70 33.10 2.95
C PRO A 34 -23.02 33.37 4.31
N VAL A 35 -21.92 32.67 4.59
CA VAL A 35 -21.17 32.66 5.85
C VAL A 35 -19.68 32.83 5.59
N THR A 36 -18.94 33.29 6.60
CA THR A 36 -17.48 33.18 6.68
C THR A 36 -17.14 31.98 7.56
N LEU A 37 -16.25 31.10 7.10
CA LEU A 37 -15.76 29.98 7.88
C LEU A 37 -14.46 30.38 8.59
N TYR A 38 -14.34 30.03 9.86
CA TYR A 38 -13.13 30.22 10.68
C TYR A 38 -12.60 28.86 11.15
N ASP A 39 -11.39 28.84 11.73
CA ASP A 39 -10.68 27.66 12.25
C ASP A 39 -11.61 26.49 12.62
N THR A 40 -11.34 25.29 12.08
CA THR A 40 -12.19 24.08 12.14
C THR A 40 -13.56 24.20 11.46
N LEU A 41 -13.66 25.01 10.39
CA LEU A 41 -14.86 25.19 9.55
C LEU A 41 -16.09 25.75 10.31
N VAL A 42 -15.90 26.61 11.30
CA VAL A 42 -17.03 27.20 12.05
C VAL A 42 -17.68 28.34 11.25
N PRO A 43 -18.98 28.24 10.88
CA PRO A 43 -19.68 29.27 10.12
C PRO A 43 -20.17 30.43 10.99
N LEU A 44 -19.76 31.64 10.60
CA LEU A 44 -20.32 32.90 11.08
C LEU A 44 -21.05 33.61 9.95
N ASP A 45 -22.23 34.16 10.23
CA ASP A 45 -22.94 34.95 9.24
C ASP A 45 -22.30 36.33 9.00
N HIS A 46 -22.89 37.11 8.09
CA HIS A 46 -22.44 38.46 7.77
C HIS A 46 -22.45 39.47 8.95
N GLU A 47 -23.13 39.16 10.05
CA GLU A 47 -23.13 39.94 11.30
C GLU A 47 -22.11 39.39 12.32
N GLU A 48 -21.26 38.46 11.89
CA GLU A 48 -20.32 37.71 12.73
C GLU A 48 -21.02 36.89 13.83
N GLN A 49 -22.28 36.49 13.61
CA GLN A 49 -23.03 35.63 14.53
C GLN A 49 -22.86 34.17 14.16
N TYR A 50 -22.74 33.33 15.19
CA TYR A 50 -22.63 31.89 15.04
C TYR A 50 -23.84 31.28 14.34
N VAL A 51 -23.59 30.47 13.31
CA VAL A 51 -24.60 29.68 12.63
C VAL A 51 -24.58 28.25 13.18
N PRO A 52 -25.70 27.71 13.68
CA PRO A 52 -25.79 26.31 14.10
C PRO A 52 -25.35 25.36 12.99
N ASN A 53 -24.42 24.47 13.32
CA ASN A 53 -23.79 23.56 12.38
C ASN A 53 -23.44 22.22 13.05
N HIS A 54 -23.06 21.25 12.23
CA HIS A 54 -22.51 19.96 12.63
C HIS A 54 -21.28 19.66 11.78
N LEU A 55 -20.17 19.25 12.39
CA LEU A 55 -19.00 18.73 11.69
C LEU A 55 -19.04 17.20 11.78
N ASP A 56 -19.10 16.53 10.63
CA ASP A 56 -19.15 15.06 10.58
C ASP A 56 -17.76 14.41 10.74
N ALA A 57 -17.72 13.09 10.71
CA ALA A 57 -16.48 12.32 10.85
C ALA A 57 -15.53 12.45 9.65
N GLU A 58 -16.05 12.87 8.49
CA GLU A 58 -15.31 13.06 7.24
C GLU A 58 -14.75 14.49 7.13
N GLY A 59 -14.98 15.34 8.13
CA GLY A 59 -14.49 16.73 8.13
C GLY A 59 -15.36 17.70 7.33
N THR A 60 -16.61 17.32 7.00
CA THR A 60 -17.59 18.18 6.34
C THR A 60 -18.46 18.90 7.37
N VAL A 61 -18.53 20.23 7.28
CA VAL A 61 -19.46 21.05 8.06
C VAL A 61 -20.81 21.15 7.34
N HIS A 62 -21.88 20.89 8.08
CA HIS A 62 -23.26 20.98 7.63
C HIS A 62 -23.96 22.13 8.35
N PHE A 63 -24.67 22.98 7.61
CA PHE A 63 -25.44 24.09 8.20
C PHE A 63 -26.61 24.52 7.32
N PHE A 64 -27.56 25.26 7.90
CA PHE A 64 -28.68 25.86 7.16
C PHE A 64 -28.55 27.37 7.18
N ALA A 65 -28.75 28.01 6.02
CA ALA A 65 -28.70 29.46 5.92
C ALA A 65 -29.71 30.01 4.92
N ALA A 66 -30.20 31.23 5.22
CA ALA A 66 -31.08 31.97 4.34
C ALA A 66 -30.25 32.75 3.31
N VAL A 67 -30.52 32.51 2.03
CA VAL A 67 -29.90 33.19 0.89
C VAL A 67 -30.88 34.13 0.19
N ASP A 68 -30.34 35.19 -0.41
CA ASP A 68 -31.07 36.07 -1.31
C ASP A 68 -30.96 35.51 -2.73
N VAL A 69 -32.10 35.09 -3.29
CA VAL A 69 -32.19 34.47 -4.63
C VAL A 69 -32.79 35.42 -5.67
N SER A 70 -33.00 36.70 -5.31
CA SER A 70 -33.68 37.69 -6.18
C SER A 70 -32.94 38.01 -7.49
N ASN A 71 -31.66 37.64 -7.59
CA ASN A 71 -30.81 37.83 -8.78
C ASN A 71 -30.56 36.53 -9.55
N GLU A 72 -31.09 35.37 -9.13
CA GLU A 72 -30.91 34.10 -9.84
C GLU A 72 -31.85 34.05 -11.08
N PRO A 73 -31.35 33.60 -12.25
CA PRO A 73 -32.11 33.64 -13.51
C PRO A 73 -33.37 32.76 -13.52
N ASP A 74 -33.43 31.75 -12.64
CA ASP A 74 -34.56 30.83 -12.44
C ASP A 74 -35.34 31.10 -11.13
N GLY A 75 -34.91 32.08 -10.33
CA GLY A 75 -35.60 32.51 -9.13
C GLY A 75 -36.88 33.26 -9.50
N GLY A 76 -38.04 32.66 -9.26
CA GLY A 76 -39.34 33.32 -9.49
C GLY A 76 -39.57 34.57 -8.63
N ASP A 77 -40.81 34.89 -8.25
CA ASP A 77 -41.13 36.02 -7.35
C ASP A 77 -40.59 35.86 -5.90
N LEU A 78 -39.65 34.93 -5.66
CA LEU A 78 -39.06 34.65 -4.34
C LEU A 78 -37.89 35.58 -4.07
N ALA A 79 -37.92 36.26 -2.93
CA ALA A 79 -36.83 37.12 -2.49
C ALA A 79 -35.77 36.36 -1.67
N HIS A 80 -36.17 35.34 -0.92
CA HIS A 80 -35.27 34.58 -0.05
C HIS A 80 -35.61 33.09 -0.06
N GLU A 81 -34.60 32.26 0.20
CA GLU A 81 -34.72 30.81 0.27
C GLU A 81 -33.85 30.27 1.41
N LEU A 82 -34.35 29.28 2.16
CA LEU A 82 -33.55 28.49 3.08
C LEU A 82 -32.84 27.39 2.29
N ARG A 83 -31.51 27.35 2.38
CA ARG A 83 -30.69 26.29 1.79
C ARG A 83 -29.96 25.51 2.87
N TYR A 84 -29.78 24.22 2.61
CA TYR A 84 -28.84 23.34 3.30
C TYR A 84 -27.48 23.45 2.63
N PHE A 85 -26.42 23.59 3.41
CA PHE A 85 -25.04 23.70 2.93
C PHE A 85 -24.20 22.58 3.52
N ARG A 86 -23.27 22.08 2.70
CA ARG A 86 -22.15 21.26 3.13
C ARG A 86 -20.87 21.95 2.70
N ALA A 87 -19.86 22.01 3.56
CA ALA A 87 -18.57 22.57 3.20
C ALA A 87 -17.43 21.77 3.84
N ALA A 88 -16.33 21.57 3.15
CA ALA A 88 -15.14 20.91 3.67
C ALA A 88 -13.88 21.65 3.21
N GLN A 89 -12.79 21.50 3.96
CA GLN A 89 -11.47 21.94 3.53
C GLN A 89 -10.72 20.72 2.98
N THR A 90 -10.23 20.83 1.75
CA THR A 90 -9.38 19.80 1.12
C THR A 90 -7.96 19.87 1.67
N ASP A 91 -7.17 18.81 1.46
CA ASP A 91 -5.80 18.70 1.98
C ASP A 91 -4.86 19.81 1.47
N ASP A 92 -5.15 20.37 0.29
CA ASP A 92 -4.46 21.53 -0.30
C ASP A 92 -4.95 22.89 0.24
N GLY A 93 -5.82 22.88 1.26
CA GLY A 93 -6.33 24.06 1.96
C GLY A 93 -7.48 24.78 1.25
N ARG A 94 -7.99 24.27 0.12
CA ARG A 94 -9.15 24.87 -0.58
C ARG A 94 -10.45 24.56 0.15
N LEU A 95 -11.42 25.44 -0.01
CA LEU A 95 -12.78 25.23 0.50
C LEU A 95 -13.67 24.69 -0.62
N VAL A 96 -14.31 23.55 -0.39
CA VAL A 96 -15.31 22.95 -1.28
C VAL A 96 -16.67 22.98 -0.60
N HIS A 97 -17.74 23.26 -1.34
CA HIS A 97 -19.09 23.31 -0.77
C HIS A 97 -20.17 23.06 -1.83
N ASP A 98 -21.34 22.62 -1.36
CA ASP A 98 -22.57 22.62 -2.14
C ASP A 98 -23.75 23.14 -1.32
N ALA A 99 -24.87 23.37 -2.03
CA ALA A 99 -26.08 23.89 -1.41
C ALA A 99 -27.34 23.31 -2.07
N HIS A 100 -28.33 22.97 -1.25
CA HIS A 100 -29.62 22.43 -1.69
C HIS A 100 -30.81 23.24 -1.16
N PRO A 101 -31.80 23.56 -2.00
CA PRO A 101 -32.98 24.34 -1.61
C PRO A 101 -33.91 23.53 -0.69
N VAL A 102 -34.30 24.13 0.45
CA VAL A 102 -35.16 23.50 1.47
C VAL A 102 -36.56 24.10 1.47
N MET A 103 -36.68 25.42 1.52
CA MET A 103 -37.98 26.10 1.48
C MET A 103 -37.86 27.58 1.10
N PRO A 104 -38.88 28.18 0.47
CA PRO A 104 -38.94 29.62 0.28
C PRO A 104 -39.10 30.36 1.62
N LEU A 105 -38.56 31.58 1.70
CA LEU A 105 -38.67 32.46 2.87
C LEU A 105 -39.23 33.83 2.47
N ASP A 106 -40.05 34.41 3.36
CA ASP A 106 -40.58 35.77 3.17
C ASP A 106 -39.49 36.84 3.41
N SER A 107 -38.53 36.55 4.28
CA SER A 107 -37.39 37.42 4.58
C SER A 107 -36.18 36.62 5.09
N ARG A 108 -34.97 37.16 4.98
CA ARG A 108 -33.74 36.51 5.47
C ARG A 108 -33.76 36.13 6.96
N GLY A 109 -34.42 36.95 7.78
CA GLY A 109 -34.53 36.76 9.23
C GLY A 109 -35.71 35.88 9.65
N ASP A 110 -36.41 35.25 8.71
CA ASP A 110 -37.56 34.43 9.03
C ASP A 110 -37.11 33.10 9.66
N TYR A 111 -37.75 32.75 10.78
CA TYR A 111 -37.56 31.52 11.54
C TYR A 111 -38.79 30.63 11.39
N SER A 112 -39.23 30.45 10.14
CA SER A 112 -40.33 29.58 9.80
C SER A 112 -39.97 28.11 10.05
N PHE A 113 -40.94 27.34 10.51
CA PHE A 113 -40.78 25.89 10.63
C PHE A 113 -40.43 25.30 9.25
N PRO A 114 -39.42 24.42 9.14
CA PRO A 114 -38.74 23.70 10.22
C PRO A 114 -37.35 24.23 10.63
N ARG A 115 -36.95 25.44 10.26
CA ARG A 115 -35.56 25.94 10.45
C ARG A 115 -34.99 25.70 11.85
N GLN A 116 -35.71 26.11 12.89
CA GLN A 116 -35.25 25.94 14.28
C GLN A 116 -35.06 24.46 14.67
N THR A 117 -35.92 23.57 14.14
CA THR A 117 -35.83 22.14 14.38
C THR A 117 -34.61 21.55 13.69
N LEU A 118 -34.37 21.92 12.43
CA LEU A 118 -33.18 21.52 11.66
C LEU A 118 -31.88 21.96 12.36
N GLU A 119 -31.81 23.22 12.80
CA GLU A 119 -30.66 23.78 13.52
C GLU A 119 -30.42 23.04 14.85
N THR A 120 -31.48 22.67 15.56
CA THR A 120 -31.37 21.89 16.82
C THR A 120 -30.85 20.48 16.56
N MET A 121 -31.36 19.80 15.52
CA MET A 121 -30.91 18.45 15.13
C MET A 121 -29.41 18.45 14.79
N LEU A 122 -28.92 19.45 14.04
CA LEU A 122 -27.49 19.56 13.74
C LEU A 122 -26.64 19.73 15.01
N MET A 123 -27.06 20.62 15.92
CA MET A 123 -26.33 20.83 17.18
C MET A 123 -26.31 19.60 18.09
N ASP A 124 -27.36 18.76 18.02
CA ASP A 124 -27.44 17.50 18.76
C ASP A 124 -26.71 16.34 18.05
N GLY A 125 -26.11 16.58 16.87
CA GLY A 125 -25.40 15.59 16.07
C GLY A 125 -26.31 14.62 15.32
N ASP A 126 -27.59 14.96 15.18
CA ASP A 126 -28.61 14.14 14.52
C ASP A 126 -28.72 14.51 13.03
N LEU A 127 -27.62 14.32 12.30
CA LEU A 127 -27.47 14.73 10.91
C LEU A 127 -28.49 14.04 9.99
N ASP A 128 -28.69 12.73 10.14
CA ASP A 128 -29.59 11.93 9.31
C ASP A 128 -31.03 12.44 9.38
N ASN A 129 -31.54 12.71 10.59
CA ASN A 129 -32.89 13.25 10.75
C ASN A 129 -33.01 14.70 10.26
N ALA A 130 -31.94 15.50 10.37
CA ALA A 130 -31.92 16.85 9.82
C ALA A 130 -32.02 16.82 8.28
N GLN A 131 -31.25 15.95 7.63
CA GLN A 131 -31.29 15.77 6.17
C GLN A 131 -32.65 15.24 5.69
N GLU A 132 -33.20 14.23 6.38
CA GLU A 132 -34.52 13.68 6.03
C GLU A 132 -35.64 14.71 6.19
N LEU A 133 -35.63 15.51 7.26
CA LEU A 133 -36.61 16.58 7.44
C LEU A 133 -36.46 17.67 6.39
N ALA A 134 -35.23 18.02 6.01
CA ALA A 134 -34.95 18.99 4.94
C ALA A 134 -35.47 18.48 3.58
N TYR A 135 -35.18 17.22 3.25
CA TYR A 135 -35.68 16.56 2.04
C TYR A 135 -37.21 16.54 1.97
N GLN A 136 -37.89 16.10 3.04
CA GLN A 136 -39.36 16.08 3.11
C GLN A 136 -39.96 17.48 2.94
N THR A 137 -39.32 18.49 3.53
CA THR A 137 -39.74 19.88 3.43
C THR A 137 -39.59 20.40 2.00
N ALA A 138 -38.42 20.22 1.39
CA ALA A 138 -38.15 20.61 0.01
C ALA A 138 -39.15 19.97 -0.96
N ARG A 139 -39.41 18.67 -0.78
CA ARG A 139 -40.38 17.92 -1.58
C ARG A 139 -41.79 18.47 -1.46
N SER A 140 -42.20 18.93 -0.27
CA SER A 140 -43.51 19.55 -0.05
C SER A 140 -43.67 20.88 -0.80
N HIS A 141 -42.56 21.57 -1.05
CA HIS A 141 -42.47 22.81 -1.81
C HIS A 141 -42.15 22.61 -3.30
N GLY A 142 -41.89 21.38 -3.74
CA GLY A 142 -41.51 21.07 -5.12
C GLY A 142 -40.09 21.49 -5.49
N LEU A 143 -39.20 21.62 -4.49
CA LEU A 143 -37.80 21.98 -4.66
C LEU A 143 -36.92 20.74 -4.87
N ALA A 144 -35.81 20.91 -5.59
CA ALA A 144 -34.88 19.84 -5.91
C ALA A 144 -33.85 19.64 -4.78
N PHE A 145 -34.21 18.80 -3.81
CA PHE A 145 -33.31 18.31 -2.76
C PHE A 145 -33.07 16.80 -2.95
N PRO A 146 -31.83 16.30 -3.03
CA PRO A 146 -31.53 14.87 -3.22
C PRO A 146 -32.04 14.00 -2.07
N GLU A 147 -32.35 12.72 -2.31
CA GLU A 147 -32.70 11.83 -1.19
C GLU A 147 -31.48 11.64 -0.27
N PRO A 148 -31.61 11.65 1.06
CA PRO A 148 -30.45 11.60 1.97
C PRO A 148 -29.52 10.41 1.73
N GLU A 149 -30.08 9.24 1.44
CA GLU A 149 -29.33 8.00 1.16
C GLU A 149 -28.52 8.04 -0.16
N VAL A 150 -28.80 9.01 -1.03
CA VAL A 150 -28.13 9.19 -2.34
C VAL A 150 -27.59 10.60 -2.50
N LEU A 151 -27.34 11.31 -1.39
CA LEU A 151 -26.65 12.58 -1.44
C LEU A 151 -25.32 12.36 -2.16
N PRO A 152 -25.04 13.08 -3.26
CA PRO A 152 -23.78 12.91 -3.97
C PRO A 152 -22.62 13.22 -3.02
N PRO A 153 -21.44 12.62 -3.22
CA PRO A 153 -20.24 13.06 -2.51
C PRO A 153 -20.06 14.57 -2.69
N LEU A 154 -19.54 15.25 -1.68
CA LEU A 154 -19.37 16.70 -1.69
C LEU A 154 -18.53 17.09 -2.92
N ASN A 155 -19.21 17.62 -3.93
CA ASN A 155 -18.63 17.74 -5.27
C ASN A 155 -17.60 18.87 -5.24
N THR A 156 -16.34 18.55 -5.48
CA THR A 156 -15.18 19.47 -5.56
C THR A 156 -15.29 20.49 -6.71
N GLY A 157 -16.46 20.55 -7.37
CA GLY A 157 -16.79 21.47 -8.45
C GLY A 157 -16.20 21.05 -9.80
N VAL A 158 -15.29 20.07 -9.80
CA VAL A 158 -14.68 19.51 -11.00
C VAL A 158 -14.47 18.00 -10.82
N ASP A 159 -15.11 17.21 -11.65
CA ASP A 159 -14.97 15.75 -11.74
C ASP A 159 -13.98 15.39 -12.86
N TYR A 160 -13.15 14.40 -12.60
CA TYR A 160 -12.11 13.93 -13.52
C TYR A 160 -12.22 12.42 -13.70
N ALA A 161 -12.28 11.98 -14.96
CA ALA A 161 -12.39 10.58 -15.31
C ALA A 161 -11.54 10.23 -16.54
N PHE A 162 -11.22 8.96 -16.70
CA PHE A 162 -10.62 8.42 -17.91
C PHE A 162 -11.68 7.62 -18.67
N GLU A 163 -11.82 7.88 -19.97
CA GLU A 163 -12.86 7.26 -20.79
C GLU A 163 -12.28 6.74 -22.10
N VAL A 164 -12.64 5.51 -22.45
CA VAL A 164 -12.42 4.98 -23.80
C VAL A 164 -13.55 5.45 -24.72
N GLY A 165 -13.17 6.32 -25.65
CA GLY A 165 -14.02 6.84 -26.72
C GLY A 165 -13.64 6.30 -28.10
N VAL A 166 -14.16 6.99 -29.12
CA VAL A 166 -13.83 6.74 -30.53
C VAL A 166 -13.12 7.98 -31.04
N GLY A 167 -11.87 7.82 -31.45
CA GLY A 167 -11.05 8.90 -32.01
C GLY A 167 -11.54 9.37 -33.38
N ASP A 168 -10.92 10.44 -33.89
CA ASP A 168 -11.32 11.09 -35.15
C ASP A 168 -11.30 10.15 -36.38
N ASP A 169 -10.43 9.13 -36.34
CA ASP A 169 -10.29 8.13 -37.41
C ASP A 169 -11.20 6.90 -37.25
N GLY A 170 -12.01 6.86 -36.17
CA GLY A 170 -12.93 5.76 -35.86
C GLY A 170 -12.32 4.63 -35.02
N ASP A 171 -11.03 4.75 -34.68
CA ASP A 171 -10.32 3.81 -33.82
C ASP A 171 -10.55 4.12 -32.32
N PRO A 172 -10.47 3.12 -31.42
CA PRO A 172 -10.56 3.35 -29.98
C PRO A 172 -9.53 4.37 -29.49
N ALA A 173 -9.96 5.33 -28.67
CA ALA A 173 -9.09 6.36 -28.11
C ALA A 173 -9.33 6.48 -26.61
N LEU A 174 -8.26 6.61 -25.84
CA LEU A 174 -8.32 6.91 -24.42
C LEU A 174 -8.25 8.43 -24.22
N GLU A 175 -9.19 8.98 -23.46
CA GLU A 175 -9.30 10.42 -23.18
C GLU A 175 -9.38 10.68 -21.68
N ALA A 176 -8.73 11.73 -21.21
CA ALA A 176 -9.02 12.32 -19.92
C ALA A 176 -10.20 13.29 -20.06
N VAL A 177 -11.15 13.21 -19.13
CA VAL A 177 -12.38 14.00 -19.15
C VAL A 177 -12.48 14.82 -17.88
N LYS A 178 -12.65 16.13 -18.04
CA LYS A 178 -12.88 17.09 -16.97
C LYS A 178 -14.30 17.62 -17.07
N ARG A 179 -15.10 17.46 -16.02
CA ARG A 179 -16.50 17.90 -15.94
C ARG A 179 -16.66 18.91 -14.83
N TRP A 180 -17.34 20.01 -15.09
CA TRP A 180 -17.62 21.02 -14.05
C TRP A 180 -18.95 21.69 -14.33
N ARG A 181 -19.46 22.43 -13.34
CA ARG A 181 -20.67 23.24 -13.51
C ARG A 181 -20.34 24.73 -13.54
N GLU A 182 -20.88 25.43 -14.51
CA GLU A 182 -20.80 26.89 -14.64
C GLU A 182 -22.22 27.47 -14.48
N GLY A 183 -22.56 27.93 -13.27
CA GLY A 183 -23.93 28.33 -12.92
C GLY A 183 -24.89 27.14 -12.95
N ALA A 184 -25.87 27.15 -13.86
CA ALA A 184 -26.81 26.04 -14.08
C ALA A 184 -26.44 25.13 -15.26
N GLN A 185 -25.29 25.33 -15.90
CA GLN A 185 -24.87 24.58 -17.08
C GLN A 185 -23.73 23.62 -16.74
N ASP A 186 -23.90 22.35 -17.10
CA ASP A 186 -22.82 21.35 -17.03
C ASP A 186 -21.88 21.55 -18.23
N ARG A 187 -20.58 21.48 -17.98
CA ARG A 187 -19.49 21.66 -18.94
C ARG A 187 -18.57 20.45 -18.90
N GLU A 188 -17.96 20.15 -20.04
CA GLU A 188 -17.03 19.04 -20.21
C GLU A 188 -15.89 19.49 -21.12
N ALA A 189 -14.66 19.09 -20.78
CA ALA A 189 -13.48 19.16 -21.62
C ALA A 189 -12.87 17.76 -21.73
N ARG A 190 -12.42 17.40 -22.93
CA ARG A 190 -11.79 16.11 -23.23
C ARG A 190 -10.38 16.37 -23.76
N GLN A 191 -9.41 15.64 -23.22
CA GLN A 191 -8.03 15.69 -23.63
C GLN A 191 -7.61 14.30 -24.11
N PRO A 192 -7.28 14.10 -25.40
CA PRO A 192 -6.79 12.83 -25.91
C PRO A 192 -5.48 12.41 -25.23
N ILE A 193 -5.41 11.13 -24.83
CA ILE A 193 -4.22 10.49 -24.26
C ILE A 193 -3.55 9.60 -25.30
N ALA A 194 -4.28 8.65 -25.91
CA ALA A 194 -3.71 7.78 -26.93
C ALA A 194 -4.78 7.21 -27.86
N GLN A 195 -4.35 6.76 -29.04
CA GLN A 195 -5.18 6.01 -29.99
C GLN A 195 -4.65 4.58 -30.10
N TYR A 196 -5.57 3.62 -30.16
CA TYR A 196 -5.27 2.21 -30.13
C TYR A 196 -5.84 1.50 -31.35
N GLY A 197 -5.18 0.43 -31.79
CA GLY A 197 -5.72 -0.42 -32.85
C GLY A 197 -6.86 -1.32 -32.37
N MET A 198 -6.95 -1.55 -31.05
CA MET A 198 -7.87 -2.49 -30.41
C MET A 198 -8.44 -1.89 -29.12
N SER A 199 -9.72 -2.13 -28.84
CA SER A 199 -10.38 -1.61 -27.62
C SER A 199 -9.86 -2.23 -26.33
N GLU A 200 -9.31 -3.45 -26.41
CA GLU A 200 -8.74 -4.16 -25.24
C GLU A 200 -7.46 -3.49 -24.72
N GLU A 201 -6.64 -2.92 -25.63
CA GLU A 201 -5.44 -2.16 -25.25
C GLU A 201 -5.84 -0.86 -24.55
N ALA A 202 -6.79 -0.12 -25.12
CA ALA A 202 -7.31 1.11 -24.52
C ALA A 202 -7.93 0.87 -23.13
N ALA A 203 -8.62 -0.27 -22.94
CA ALA A 203 -9.23 -0.63 -21.67
C ALA A 203 -8.19 -1.00 -20.59
N ARG A 204 -7.05 -1.58 -20.98
CA ARG A 204 -5.96 -1.91 -20.05
C ARG A 204 -5.33 -0.62 -19.49
N ASP A 205 -5.03 0.31 -20.38
CA ASP A 205 -4.45 1.61 -20.03
C ASP A 205 -5.45 2.48 -19.23
N GLN A 206 -6.75 2.41 -19.54
CA GLN A 206 -7.78 3.03 -18.71
C GLN A 206 -7.78 2.47 -17.29
N ALA A 207 -7.73 1.14 -17.14
CA ALA A 207 -7.72 0.50 -15.83
C ALA A 207 -6.48 0.86 -15.01
N GLU A 208 -5.31 1.00 -15.64
CA GLU A 208 -4.09 1.48 -14.97
C GLU A 208 -4.24 2.93 -14.48
N LEU A 209 -4.80 3.83 -15.29
CA LEU A 209 -5.03 5.22 -14.86
C LEU A 209 -6.08 5.32 -13.73
N ASP A 210 -7.14 4.50 -13.79
CA ASP A 210 -8.14 4.42 -12.72
C ASP A 210 -7.52 3.86 -11.43
N ASP A 211 -6.68 2.81 -11.51
CA ASP A 211 -5.96 2.25 -10.35
C ASP A 211 -4.97 3.25 -9.73
N VAL A 212 -4.17 3.94 -10.54
CA VAL A 212 -3.26 4.99 -10.05
C VAL A 212 -4.02 6.12 -9.39
N ARG A 213 -5.20 6.49 -9.93
CA ARG A 213 -6.06 7.50 -9.30
C ARG A 213 -6.58 7.03 -7.94
N GLU A 214 -6.98 5.77 -7.83
CA GLU A 214 -7.50 5.20 -6.58
C GLU A 214 -6.42 5.00 -5.52
N THR A 215 -5.20 4.62 -5.92
CA THR A 215 -4.10 4.26 -5.01
C THR A 215 -3.17 5.44 -4.68
N ARG A 216 -2.88 6.30 -5.66
CA ARG A 216 -1.89 7.40 -5.55
C ARG A 216 -2.50 8.80 -5.73
N GLY A 217 -3.78 8.88 -6.06
CA GLY A 217 -4.52 10.13 -6.17
C GLY A 217 -4.51 10.77 -7.57
N LEU A 218 -5.28 11.86 -7.69
CA LEU A 218 -5.57 12.51 -8.97
C LEU A 218 -4.34 13.10 -9.67
N GLU A 219 -3.44 13.75 -8.93
CA GLU A 219 -2.25 14.36 -9.52
C GLU A 219 -1.33 13.30 -10.16
N ALA A 220 -1.08 12.18 -9.47
CA ALA A 220 -0.29 11.08 -9.99
C ALA A 220 -0.90 10.50 -11.27
N ALA A 221 -2.22 10.26 -11.28
CA ALA A 221 -2.92 9.74 -12.44
C ALA A 221 -2.90 10.72 -13.63
N MET A 222 -3.03 12.02 -13.38
CA MET A 222 -2.97 13.06 -14.42
C MET A 222 -1.55 13.23 -14.98
N ASN A 223 -0.52 13.12 -14.14
CA ASN A 223 0.88 13.14 -14.59
C ASN A 223 1.22 11.90 -15.44
N LEU A 224 0.69 10.72 -15.08
CA LEU A 224 0.82 9.52 -15.91
C LEU A 224 0.08 9.69 -17.25
N ALA A 225 -1.16 10.18 -17.23
CA ALA A 225 -1.93 10.46 -18.44
C ALA A 225 -1.23 11.46 -19.36
N GLU A 226 -0.57 12.48 -18.80
CA GLU A 226 0.24 13.42 -19.56
C GLU A 226 1.45 12.74 -20.22
N SER A 227 2.20 11.93 -19.48
CA SER A 227 3.34 11.17 -20.02
C SER A 227 2.91 10.26 -21.17
N MET A 228 1.78 9.56 -21.02
CA MET A 228 1.19 8.74 -22.07
C MET A 228 0.79 9.58 -23.29
N ALA A 229 0.18 10.75 -23.07
CA ALA A 229 -0.22 11.67 -24.13
C ALA A 229 0.97 12.23 -24.92
N VAL A 230 2.07 12.53 -24.25
CA VAL A 230 3.30 12.98 -24.90
C VAL A 230 3.96 11.84 -25.69
N SER A 231 4.06 10.65 -25.09
CA SER A 231 4.64 9.45 -25.72
C SER A 231 3.88 9.02 -26.97
N SER A 232 2.54 9.05 -26.93
CA SER A 232 1.68 8.73 -28.07
C SER A 232 1.67 9.82 -29.15
N GLY A 233 2.18 11.01 -28.83
CA GLY A 233 2.12 12.21 -29.68
C GLY A 233 0.75 12.90 -29.69
N ALA A 234 -0.20 12.51 -28.83
CA ALA A 234 -1.48 13.19 -28.64
C ALA A 234 -1.31 14.58 -28.00
N LEU A 235 -0.27 14.76 -27.20
CA LEU A 235 0.12 16.02 -26.57
C LEU A 235 1.55 16.39 -26.96
N HIS A 236 1.81 17.69 -27.14
CA HIS A 236 3.14 18.16 -27.49
C HIS A 236 3.95 18.54 -26.25
N ASP A 237 5.16 18.00 -26.13
CA ASP A 237 6.10 18.23 -25.03
C ASP A 237 6.52 19.72 -24.90
N GLY A 238 6.64 20.43 -26.02
CA GLY A 238 7.02 21.85 -26.08
C GLY A 238 5.85 22.85 -26.18
N ARG A 239 4.65 22.50 -25.70
CA ARG A 239 3.43 23.32 -25.87
C ARG A 239 3.48 24.68 -25.16
N ASP A 240 2.89 25.72 -25.75
CA ASP A 240 2.90 27.09 -25.18
C ASP A 240 2.10 27.21 -23.87
N ASP A 241 0.99 26.48 -23.70
CA ASP A 241 0.24 26.39 -22.44
C ASP A 241 0.59 25.05 -21.78
N PRO A 242 1.24 25.05 -20.61
CA PRO A 242 1.71 23.82 -20.00
C PRO A 242 0.58 23.05 -19.31
N ARG A 243 -0.62 23.63 -19.16
CA ARG A 243 -1.76 22.93 -18.55
C ARG A 243 -2.21 21.75 -19.40
N PHE A 244 -2.69 20.70 -18.73
CA PHE A 244 -3.26 19.53 -19.39
C PHE A 244 -4.69 19.82 -19.89
N PHE A 245 -5.51 20.51 -19.10
CA PHE A 245 -6.78 21.08 -19.54
C PHE A 245 -6.68 22.61 -19.66
N THR A 246 -6.91 23.13 -20.86
CA THR A 246 -6.90 24.60 -21.07
C THR A 246 -8.21 25.27 -20.71
N ASP A 247 -9.30 24.50 -20.67
CA ASP A 247 -10.67 24.95 -20.43
C ASP A 247 -11.15 24.64 -19.00
N GLY A 248 -12.07 25.49 -18.52
CA GLY A 248 -12.71 25.33 -17.21
C GLY A 248 -11.93 25.97 -16.04
N PRO A 249 -12.33 25.66 -14.79
CA PRO A 249 -11.64 26.13 -13.58
C PRO A 249 -10.18 25.68 -13.55
N PRO A 250 -9.28 26.36 -12.83
CA PRO A 250 -7.92 25.89 -12.63
C PRO A 250 -7.91 24.48 -12.02
N ASP A 251 -7.08 23.61 -12.59
CA ASP A 251 -6.90 22.24 -12.12
C ASP A 251 -6.28 22.23 -10.71
N PRO A 252 -6.63 21.24 -9.85
CA PRO A 252 -6.07 21.11 -8.49
C PRO A 252 -4.71 20.41 -8.47
N PHE A 253 -4.22 19.95 -9.61
CA PHE A 253 -2.95 19.24 -9.76
C PHE A 253 -1.97 20.08 -10.59
N THR A 254 -0.68 19.83 -10.40
CA THR A 254 0.38 20.39 -11.24
C THR A 254 0.87 19.34 -12.23
N THR A 255 0.86 19.68 -13.51
CA THR A 255 1.34 18.79 -14.59
C THR A 255 2.87 18.75 -14.65
N ASN A 256 3.44 17.73 -15.29
CA ASN A 256 4.88 17.61 -15.51
C ASN A 256 5.41 18.82 -16.30
N ALA A 257 4.72 19.24 -17.36
CA ALA A 257 5.12 20.42 -18.14
C ALA A 257 5.05 21.74 -17.34
N GLU A 258 4.08 21.88 -16.43
CA GLU A 258 4.00 23.04 -15.52
C GLU A 258 5.17 23.04 -14.54
N ARG A 259 5.48 21.87 -13.98
CA ARG A 259 6.61 21.68 -13.07
C ARG A 259 7.92 22.02 -13.79
N ASP A 260 8.17 21.47 -14.97
CA ASP A 260 9.39 21.70 -15.75
C ASP A 260 9.57 23.17 -16.15
N ARG A 261 8.48 23.84 -16.55
CA ARG A 261 8.56 25.27 -16.91
C ARG A 261 8.84 26.16 -15.69
N SER A 262 8.28 25.82 -14.53
CA SER A 262 8.59 26.54 -13.30
C SER A 262 10.08 26.43 -12.94
N LEU A 263 10.71 25.29 -13.24
CA LEU A 263 12.15 25.06 -13.06
C LEU A 263 12.99 25.86 -14.07
N ASP A 264 12.56 25.94 -15.34
CA ASP A 264 13.24 26.67 -16.43
C ASP A 264 13.22 28.20 -16.27
N GLU A 265 12.09 28.77 -15.82
CA GLU A 265 11.98 30.22 -15.57
C GLU A 265 12.85 30.65 -14.38
N ASP A 266 13.04 29.77 -13.39
CA ASP A 266 13.91 30.01 -12.24
C ASP A 266 15.39 29.72 -12.52
N THR A 267 15.73 28.79 -13.44
CA THR A 267 17.13 28.61 -13.87
C THR A 267 17.66 29.83 -14.62
N GLN A 268 16.81 30.60 -15.29
CA GLN A 268 17.23 31.85 -15.94
C GLN A 268 17.44 33.02 -14.95
N ARG A 269 17.00 32.90 -13.68
CA ARG A 269 17.14 33.95 -12.67
C ARG A 269 18.15 33.67 -11.57
N LEU A 270 18.76 32.48 -11.53
CA LEU A 270 19.79 32.17 -10.56
C LEU A 270 21.18 32.52 -11.08
N THR A 271 21.90 33.37 -10.33
CA THR A 271 23.36 33.32 -10.35
C THR A 271 23.77 31.87 -10.03
N PRO A 272 24.63 31.22 -10.83
CA PRO A 272 25.01 29.83 -10.60
C PRO A 272 25.52 29.66 -9.18
N VAL A 273 24.85 28.81 -8.39
CA VAL A 273 25.47 28.26 -7.19
C VAL A 273 26.64 27.43 -7.70
N GLU A 274 27.85 27.78 -7.28
CA GLU A 274 29.06 27.03 -7.65
C GLU A 274 28.83 25.54 -7.32
N PRO A 275 29.11 24.59 -8.23
CA PRO A 275 28.82 23.17 -8.05
C PRO A 275 29.35 22.60 -6.73
N GLU A 276 30.50 23.08 -6.27
CA GLU A 276 31.10 22.70 -4.99
C GLU A 276 30.24 23.12 -3.79
N ALA A 277 29.54 24.26 -3.87
CA ALA A 277 28.64 24.72 -2.81
C ALA A 277 27.35 23.90 -2.74
N ALA A 278 26.84 23.41 -3.87
CA ALA A 278 25.68 22.52 -3.92
C ALA A 278 25.99 21.13 -3.35
N VAL A 279 27.15 20.56 -3.71
CA VAL A 279 27.63 19.30 -3.11
C VAL A 279 27.80 19.44 -1.60
N ALA A 280 28.43 20.53 -1.14
CA ALA A 280 28.58 20.79 0.29
C ALA A 280 27.23 21.00 1.02
N ALA A 281 26.21 21.53 0.33
CA ALA A 281 24.87 21.65 0.89
C ALA A 281 24.20 20.28 1.08
N PHE A 282 24.31 19.38 0.10
CA PHE A 282 23.86 17.99 0.23
C PHE A 282 24.59 17.26 1.35
N GLU A 283 25.92 17.27 1.35
CA GLU A 283 26.71 16.59 2.39
C GLU A 283 26.33 17.07 3.79
N LYS A 284 26.13 18.39 3.96
CA LYS A 284 25.72 18.97 5.24
C LYS A 284 24.29 18.57 5.63
N GLN A 285 23.36 18.53 4.68
CA GLN A 285 21.96 18.20 4.95
C GLN A 285 21.79 16.73 5.36
N PHE A 286 22.64 15.85 4.83
CA PHE A 286 22.59 14.41 5.09
C PHE A 286 23.59 13.93 6.15
N GLU A 287 24.43 14.81 6.71
CA GLU A 287 25.45 14.48 7.73
C GLU A 287 24.86 13.77 8.95
N ASP A 288 23.66 14.18 9.38
CA ASP A 288 22.94 13.63 10.53
C ASP A 288 21.68 12.83 10.12
N SER A 289 21.49 12.55 8.83
CA SER A 289 20.29 11.85 8.35
C SER A 289 20.42 10.33 8.45
N ALA A 290 19.28 9.64 8.52
CA ALA A 290 19.24 8.18 8.44
C ALA A 290 19.61 7.65 7.02
N TYR A 291 19.55 8.52 6.02
CA TYR A 291 19.79 8.19 4.61
C TYR A 291 21.27 8.36 4.26
N ARG A 292 21.83 7.38 3.53
CA ARG A 292 23.19 7.42 3.05
C ARG A 292 23.23 7.58 1.53
N LEU A 293 23.53 8.80 1.09
CA LEU A 293 23.70 9.12 -0.33
C LEU A 293 24.83 8.29 -0.97
N LEU A 294 24.57 7.77 -2.17
CA LEU A 294 25.53 7.10 -3.04
C LEU A 294 26.63 8.07 -3.47
N GLN A 295 27.88 7.63 -3.37
CA GLN A 295 29.06 8.45 -3.66
C GLN A 295 29.63 8.18 -5.06
N PRO A 296 29.95 9.22 -5.86
CA PRO A 296 30.07 10.63 -5.47
C PRO A 296 28.74 11.40 -5.49
N VAL A 297 28.60 12.35 -4.55
CA VAL A 297 27.48 13.30 -4.51
C VAL A 297 27.55 14.24 -5.71
N ASP A 298 26.42 14.39 -6.38
CA ASP A 298 26.20 15.27 -7.53
C ASP A 298 25.55 16.59 -7.08
N PRO A 299 25.87 17.74 -7.72
CA PRO A 299 25.24 19.01 -7.38
C PRO A 299 23.74 19.08 -7.75
N THR A 300 23.22 18.16 -8.57
CA THR A 300 21.85 18.19 -9.08
C THR A 300 20.96 17.10 -8.50
N VAL A 301 21.32 15.82 -8.68
CA VAL A 301 20.50 14.67 -8.27
C VAL A 301 21.36 13.58 -7.65
N ASN A 302 20.96 13.16 -6.45
CA ASN A 302 21.59 12.11 -5.65
C ASN A 302 20.62 10.97 -5.38
N TYR A 303 21.17 9.83 -4.97
CA TYR A 303 20.40 8.60 -4.78
C TYR A 303 20.81 7.88 -3.50
N SER A 304 19.94 7.08 -2.93
CA SER A 304 20.25 6.15 -1.83
C SER A 304 19.48 4.84 -1.98
N PHE A 305 19.96 3.79 -1.31
CA PHE A 305 19.22 2.55 -1.11
C PHE A 305 19.05 2.36 0.39
N GLU A 306 17.82 2.24 0.88
CA GLU A 306 17.58 2.11 2.32
C GLU A 306 16.61 0.98 2.65
N VAL A 307 16.75 0.47 3.87
CA VAL A 307 15.76 -0.42 4.47
C VAL A 307 15.10 0.35 5.59
N MET A 308 13.80 0.60 5.45
CA MET A 308 13.03 1.39 6.40
C MET A 308 11.83 0.61 6.90
N ALA A 309 11.37 0.90 8.12
CA ALA A 309 10.11 0.37 8.61
C ALA A 309 8.97 1.22 8.05
N ALA A 310 8.10 0.63 7.22
CA ALA A 310 6.88 1.28 6.76
C ALA A 310 5.86 1.33 7.90
N ASP A 311 5.80 0.26 8.70
CA ASP A 311 4.98 0.14 9.89
C ASP A 311 5.64 -0.86 10.88
N PRO A 312 5.09 -1.09 12.09
CA PRO A 312 5.68 -2.01 13.08
C PRO A 312 5.87 -3.45 12.62
N TRP A 313 5.21 -3.84 11.53
CA TRP A 313 5.12 -5.18 10.97
C TRP A 313 5.69 -5.27 9.55
N THR A 314 6.27 -4.21 9.00
CA THR A 314 6.72 -4.22 7.60
C THR A 314 8.04 -3.46 7.43
N LEU A 315 9.01 -4.08 6.76
CA LEU A 315 10.20 -3.39 6.26
C LEU A 315 10.10 -3.23 4.74
N GLU A 316 10.57 -2.11 4.23
CA GLU A 316 10.66 -1.82 2.81
C GLU A 316 12.11 -1.55 2.43
N LEU A 317 12.59 -2.22 1.38
CA LEU A 317 13.79 -1.83 0.67
C LEU A 317 13.40 -0.81 -0.39
N THR A 318 13.94 0.41 -0.31
CA THR A 318 13.63 1.52 -1.21
C THR A 318 14.86 1.92 -2.04
N ALA A 319 14.62 2.39 -3.26
CA ALA A 319 15.54 3.26 -3.97
C ALA A 319 15.00 4.69 -3.89
N ASP A 320 15.81 5.63 -3.44
CA ASP A 320 15.40 7.02 -3.23
C ASP A 320 16.19 7.96 -4.13
N LYS A 321 15.50 8.97 -4.66
CA LYS A 321 16.03 10.10 -5.42
C LYS A 321 15.93 11.37 -4.59
N TRP A 322 17.00 12.15 -4.59
CA TRP A 322 17.13 13.39 -3.81
C TRP A 322 17.63 14.53 -4.69
N TRP A 323 16.96 15.67 -4.69
CA TRP A 323 17.40 16.88 -5.41
C TRP A 323 17.25 18.13 -4.53
N LEU A 324 17.95 19.21 -4.86
CA LEU A 324 17.74 20.51 -4.21
C LEU A 324 16.74 21.34 -5.04
N GLU A 325 15.67 21.78 -4.40
CA GLU A 325 14.72 22.73 -4.95
C GLU A 325 15.28 24.15 -4.97
N THR A 326 14.67 25.03 -5.79
CA THR A 326 15.04 26.44 -5.95
C THR A 326 15.05 27.23 -4.63
N ASN A 327 14.21 26.84 -3.67
CA ASN A 327 14.07 27.45 -2.35
C ASN A 327 15.12 26.93 -1.33
N GLY A 328 15.97 25.98 -1.73
CA GLY A 328 16.96 25.32 -0.88
C GLY A 328 16.43 24.15 -0.04
N HIS A 329 15.16 23.76 -0.20
CA HIS A 329 14.63 22.52 0.37
C HIS A 329 15.10 21.31 -0.45
N VAL A 330 15.08 20.15 0.18
CA VAL A 330 15.39 18.89 -0.48
C VAL A 330 14.09 18.28 -0.98
N GLY A 331 13.99 18.06 -2.28
CA GLY A 331 12.97 17.21 -2.88
C GLY A 331 13.37 15.74 -2.81
N HIS A 332 12.38 14.87 -2.70
CA HIS A 332 12.53 13.43 -2.48
C HIS A 332 11.46 12.66 -3.26
N GLU A 333 11.86 11.56 -3.88
CA GLU A 333 10.96 10.54 -4.42
C GLU A 333 11.54 9.17 -4.06
N GLY A 334 10.71 8.29 -3.50
CA GLY A 334 11.10 6.93 -3.14
C GLY A 334 10.32 5.91 -3.98
N GLN A 335 11.01 4.86 -4.43
CA GLN A 335 10.39 3.69 -5.07
C GLN A 335 10.66 2.45 -4.21
N THR A 336 9.60 1.81 -3.75
CA THR A 336 9.68 0.53 -3.05
C THR A 336 10.13 -0.55 -4.04
N LEU A 337 11.16 -1.30 -3.65
CA LEU A 337 11.73 -2.38 -4.44
C LEU A 337 11.23 -3.74 -3.96
N LYS A 338 11.08 -3.89 -2.65
CA LYS A 338 10.64 -5.13 -2.02
C LYS A 338 10.14 -4.85 -0.60
N THR A 339 9.06 -5.52 -0.25
CA THR A 339 8.45 -5.51 1.07
C THR A 339 8.77 -6.80 1.83
N TYR A 340 9.10 -6.69 3.12
CA TYR A 340 9.43 -7.81 4.00
C TYR A 340 8.46 -7.81 5.18
N SER A 341 7.70 -8.89 5.34
CA SER A 341 6.75 -9.03 6.45
C SER A 341 7.48 -9.35 7.76
N MET A 342 7.12 -8.60 8.79
CA MET A 342 7.57 -8.76 10.17
C MET A 342 6.44 -9.27 11.07
N GLU A 343 5.32 -9.74 10.50
CA GLU A 343 4.23 -10.38 11.26
C GLU A 343 4.63 -11.73 11.84
N SER A 344 5.71 -12.30 11.29
CA SER A 344 6.37 -13.54 11.68
C SER A 344 6.89 -13.53 13.14
N TYR A 345 7.31 -14.69 13.66
CA TYR A 345 7.83 -14.82 15.02
C TYR A 345 9.09 -13.95 15.23
N GLU A 346 9.45 -13.59 16.48
CA GLU A 346 10.58 -12.68 16.78
C GLU A 346 11.91 -13.07 16.12
N TRP A 347 12.15 -14.36 15.86
CA TRP A 347 13.34 -14.87 15.19
C TRP A 347 13.26 -14.76 13.65
N GLU A 348 12.10 -14.99 13.04
CA GLU A 348 11.85 -14.74 11.60
C GLU A 348 11.96 -13.25 11.28
N ARG A 349 11.50 -12.38 12.19
CA ARG A 349 11.71 -10.92 12.08
C ARG A 349 13.19 -10.55 11.96
N GLU A 350 14.07 -11.24 12.67
CA GLU A 350 15.51 -10.95 12.60
C GLU A 350 16.12 -11.46 11.29
N ILE A 351 15.64 -12.59 10.77
CA ILE A 351 16.03 -13.10 9.46
C ILE A 351 15.58 -12.15 8.34
N GLU A 352 14.32 -11.69 8.37
CA GLU A 352 13.80 -10.75 7.38
C GLU A 352 14.58 -9.42 7.40
N ARG A 353 14.97 -8.94 8.59
CA ARG A 353 15.91 -7.81 8.72
C ARG A 353 17.27 -8.09 8.09
N GLU A 354 17.83 -9.28 8.29
CA GLU A 354 19.12 -9.66 7.72
C GLU A 354 19.04 -9.76 6.19
N ILE A 355 17.98 -10.36 5.64
CA ILE A 355 17.75 -10.46 4.20
C ILE A 355 17.59 -9.06 3.59
N ALA A 356 16.76 -8.19 4.19
CA ALA A 356 16.60 -6.82 3.73
C ALA A 356 17.94 -6.06 3.73
N ALA A 357 18.74 -6.23 4.78
CA ALA A 357 20.08 -5.65 4.86
C ALA A 357 21.04 -6.21 3.79
N MET A 358 20.96 -7.51 3.49
CA MET A 358 21.75 -8.16 2.44
C MET A 358 21.37 -7.67 1.03
N ASP A 359 20.07 -7.53 0.76
CA ASP A 359 19.57 -7.03 -0.52
C ASP A 359 20.02 -5.57 -0.75
N ARG A 360 19.93 -4.72 0.27
CA ARG A 360 20.50 -3.36 0.24
C ARG A 360 22.01 -3.37 -0.02
N GLU A 361 22.76 -4.22 0.67
CA GLU A 361 24.21 -4.31 0.50
C GLU A 361 24.59 -4.82 -0.91
N ASN A 362 23.78 -5.71 -1.50
CA ASN A 362 23.99 -6.18 -2.87
C ASN A 362 23.78 -5.05 -3.90
N LEU A 363 22.81 -4.16 -3.69
CA LEU A 363 22.63 -2.96 -4.52
C LEU A 363 23.80 -2.00 -4.36
N HIS A 364 24.27 -1.75 -3.14
CA HIS A 364 25.48 -0.95 -2.91
C HIS A 364 26.73 -1.55 -3.56
N ARG A 365 26.91 -2.87 -3.50
CA ARG A 365 28.02 -3.55 -4.16
C ARG A 365 27.93 -3.41 -5.67
N THR A 366 26.75 -3.63 -6.25
CA THR A 366 26.50 -3.45 -7.69
C THR A 366 26.83 -2.00 -8.10
N TYR A 367 26.44 -1.01 -7.30
CA TYR A 367 26.78 0.38 -7.54
C TYR A 367 28.29 0.64 -7.54
N GLN A 368 29.02 0.08 -6.55
CA GLN A 368 30.46 0.27 -6.42
C GLN A 368 31.24 -0.41 -7.55
N ASP A 369 30.81 -1.60 -7.97
CA ASP A 369 31.51 -2.44 -8.94
C ASP A 369 31.15 -2.10 -10.39
N GLU A 370 29.88 -1.79 -10.66
CA GLU A 370 29.31 -1.70 -12.01
C GLU A 370 28.69 -0.32 -12.33
N GLY A 371 28.50 0.54 -11.32
CA GLY A 371 28.04 1.91 -11.47
C GLY A 371 26.53 2.12 -11.27
N LEU A 372 26.12 3.39 -11.34
CA LEU A 372 24.74 3.83 -11.04
C LEU A 372 23.70 3.17 -11.94
N GLU A 373 23.91 3.19 -13.25
CA GLU A 373 22.94 2.67 -14.21
C GLU A 373 22.65 1.20 -13.99
N THR A 374 23.68 0.38 -13.79
CA THR A 374 23.51 -1.06 -13.54
C THR A 374 22.84 -1.33 -12.20
N ALA A 375 23.20 -0.59 -11.15
CA ALA A 375 22.53 -0.71 -9.86
C ALA A 375 21.04 -0.33 -9.93
N MET A 376 20.70 0.71 -10.69
CA MET A 376 19.30 1.15 -10.85
C MET A 376 18.48 0.22 -11.73
N ARG A 377 19.06 -0.34 -12.81
CA ARG A 377 18.40 -1.42 -13.57
C ARG A 377 18.17 -2.67 -12.71
N ARG A 378 19.10 -2.97 -11.81
CA ARG A 378 18.93 -4.07 -10.86
C ARG A 378 17.82 -3.76 -9.85
N ALA A 379 17.78 -2.54 -9.32
CA ALA A 379 16.72 -2.09 -8.42
C ALA A 379 15.35 -2.18 -9.10
N GLU A 380 15.23 -1.69 -10.34
CA GLU A 380 14.03 -1.84 -11.17
C GLU A 380 13.63 -3.31 -11.35
N GLY A 381 14.60 -4.20 -11.65
CA GLY A 381 14.34 -5.63 -11.78
C GLY A 381 13.84 -6.26 -10.48
N ILE A 382 14.34 -5.83 -9.32
CA ILE A 382 13.83 -6.26 -8.01
C ILE A 382 12.39 -5.77 -7.83
N ALA A 383 12.11 -4.49 -8.09
CA ALA A 383 10.76 -3.94 -7.98
C ALA A 383 9.75 -4.67 -8.87
N VAL A 384 10.13 -4.96 -10.11
CA VAL A 384 9.30 -5.73 -11.05
C VAL A 384 9.08 -7.16 -10.58
N ALA A 385 10.13 -7.86 -10.12
CA ALA A 385 10.02 -9.24 -9.67
C ALA A 385 9.14 -9.42 -8.42
N ASN A 386 9.05 -8.39 -7.57
CA ASN A 386 8.21 -8.39 -6.37
C ASN A 386 6.84 -7.74 -6.60
N GLY A 387 6.50 -7.34 -7.83
CA GLY A 387 5.21 -6.72 -8.15
C GLY A 387 5.07 -5.25 -7.69
N GLU A 388 6.13 -4.65 -7.13
CA GLU A 388 6.16 -3.26 -6.69
C GLU A 388 6.21 -2.26 -7.87
N LEU A 389 6.62 -2.74 -9.04
CA LEU A 389 6.69 -1.96 -10.28
C LEU A 389 6.15 -2.76 -11.47
N ASN A 390 5.24 -2.18 -12.23
CA ASN A 390 4.71 -2.81 -13.45
C ASN A 390 5.81 -2.94 -14.52
N ALA A 391 6.04 -4.17 -15.01
CA ALA A 391 7.00 -4.45 -16.08
C ALA A 391 6.60 -3.81 -17.42
N ASP A 392 5.30 -3.72 -17.68
CA ASP A 392 4.73 -3.27 -18.95
C ASP A 392 4.41 -1.77 -18.97
N ARG A 393 4.78 -1.02 -17.92
CA ARG A 393 4.46 0.41 -17.77
C ARG A 393 4.84 1.25 -18.99
N ALA A 394 4.01 2.23 -19.30
CA ALA A 394 4.21 3.14 -20.43
C ALA A 394 5.31 4.18 -20.17
N ASP A 395 5.46 4.64 -18.92
CA ASP A 395 6.60 5.46 -18.51
C ASP A 395 7.76 4.56 -18.08
N GLY A 396 8.84 4.57 -18.86
CA GLY A 396 10.00 3.72 -18.57
C GLY A 396 10.79 4.15 -17.33
N ARG A 397 10.62 5.39 -16.84
CA ARG A 397 11.42 5.92 -15.74
C ARG A 397 11.14 5.16 -14.42
N LEU A 398 12.15 5.13 -13.55
CA LEU A 398 12.01 4.61 -12.18
C LEU A 398 11.51 5.68 -11.22
N PHE A 399 11.88 6.94 -11.48
CA PHE A 399 11.49 8.13 -10.73
C PHE A 399 10.82 9.11 -11.70
N THR A 400 9.65 9.59 -11.34
CA THR A 400 8.80 10.45 -12.18
C THR A 400 8.90 11.93 -11.83
N ASP A 401 9.33 12.23 -10.61
CA ASP A 401 9.46 13.57 -10.06
C ASP A 401 10.92 14.07 -10.05
N GLY A 402 11.06 15.39 -9.94
CA GLY A 402 12.34 16.08 -9.87
C GLY A 402 13.12 16.11 -11.20
N PRO A 403 14.40 16.52 -11.16
CA PRO A 403 15.22 16.65 -12.37
C PRO A 403 15.47 15.29 -13.05
N THR A 404 15.78 15.31 -14.35
CA THR A 404 16.06 14.10 -15.13
C THR A 404 17.14 13.22 -14.49
N ASP A 405 16.91 11.91 -14.50
CA ASP A 405 17.83 10.95 -13.92
C ASP A 405 19.16 10.82 -14.67
N ARG A 406 20.21 10.45 -13.93
CA ARG A 406 21.56 10.25 -14.47
C ARG A 406 21.80 8.82 -14.97
N PHE A 407 20.73 8.06 -15.14
CA PHE A 407 20.74 6.69 -15.62
C PHE A 407 19.53 6.45 -16.52
N THR A 408 19.58 5.38 -17.31
CA THR A 408 18.44 4.90 -18.11
C THR A 408 18.05 3.52 -17.62
N THR A 409 16.79 3.35 -17.23
CA THR A 409 16.23 2.06 -16.79
C THR A 409 16.20 1.05 -17.94
N ALA A 410 15.94 -0.23 -17.63
CA ALA A 410 15.75 -1.26 -18.63
C ALA A 410 14.51 -0.97 -19.48
N ARG A 411 13.38 -0.61 -18.84
CA ARG A 411 12.15 -0.27 -19.56
C ARG A 411 12.29 0.97 -20.44
N GLU A 412 12.97 2.01 -19.95
CA GLU A 412 13.22 3.22 -20.75
C GLU A 412 14.11 2.91 -21.97
N ALA A 413 15.15 2.09 -21.80
CA ALA A 413 16.00 1.66 -22.91
C ALA A 413 15.22 0.83 -23.95
N GLU A 414 14.31 -0.05 -23.51
CA GLU A 414 13.41 -0.82 -24.37
C GLU A 414 12.49 0.09 -25.18
N LEU A 415 11.82 1.04 -24.52
CA LEU A 415 10.91 2.00 -25.16
C LEU A 415 11.63 2.91 -26.16
N MET A 416 12.90 3.24 -25.90
CA MET A 416 13.75 3.99 -26.84
C MET A 416 14.30 3.12 -28.00
N GLY A 417 14.02 1.81 -28.01
CA GLY A 417 14.48 0.89 -29.04
C GLY A 417 16.01 0.69 -29.02
N LEU A 418 16.63 0.84 -27.85
CA LEU A 418 18.09 0.77 -27.68
C LEU A 418 18.60 -0.66 -27.40
N ASP A 419 17.75 -1.68 -27.49
CA ASP A 419 18.09 -2.99 -26.96
C ASP A 419 19.00 -3.83 -27.89
N ASP A 420 20.15 -4.24 -27.33
CA ASP A 420 21.00 -5.35 -27.79
C ASP A 420 21.64 -6.07 -26.57
N THR A 421 21.04 -6.01 -25.37
CA THR A 421 21.64 -6.64 -24.18
C THR A 421 20.63 -7.45 -23.37
N GLN A 422 20.75 -8.77 -23.47
CA GLN A 422 20.25 -9.73 -22.50
C GLN A 422 20.41 -9.20 -21.08
N MET A 423 19.29 -9.08 -20.36
CA MET A 423 19.26 -8.99 -18.91
C MET A 423 20.29 -9.98 -18.35
N GLY A 424 21.31 -9.44 -17.67
CA GLY A 424 22.25 -10.22 -16.88
C GLY A 424 21.46 -11.12 -15.94
N GLU A 425 21.97 -12.34 -15.75
CA GLU A 425 21.26 -13.43 -15.08
C GLU A 425 20.44 -12.95 -13.88
N PRO A 426 19.21 -13.45 -13.72
CA PRO A 426 18.45 -13.21 -12.51
C PRO A 426 19.34 -13.57 -11.33
N LEU A 427 19.21 -12.83 -10.22
CA LEU A 427 19.68 -13.29 -8.92
C LEU A 427 19.41 -14.79 -8.87
N ARG A 428 20.46 -15.60 -8.69
CA ARG A 428 20.32 -17.05 -8.57
C ARG A 428 19.19 -17.28 -7.58
N ASP A 429 18.08 -17.69 -8.14
CA ASP A 429 16.97 -18.23 -7.41
C ASP A 429 17.53 -19.51 -6.81
N ILE A 430 17.82 -19.48 -5.51
CA ILE A 430 18.26 -20.67 -4.79
C ILE A 430 17.06 -21.61 -4.56
N THR A 431 15.88 -21.32 -5.14
CA THR A 431 14.70 -22.17 -5.07
C THR A 431 14.12 -22.63 -6.42
N ASN A 432 14.81 -22.47 -7.57
CA ASN A 432 14.38 -23.09 -8.83
C ASN A 432 15.44 -23.92 -9.57
N ASP A 433 15.13 -25.21 -9.70
CA ASP A 433 15.88 -26.30 -10.31
C ASP A 433 15.85 -26.22 -11.85
N GLU A 434 17.03 -26.22 -12.48
CA GLU A 434 17.22 -26.26 -13.92
C GLU A 434 16.91 -27.65 -14.49
N THR A 435 15.71 -27.86 -15.03
CA THR A 435 15.45 -28.92 -16.02
C THR A 435 15.09 -28.34 -17.38
N ALA A 436 16.07 -27.69 -18.01
CA ALA A 436 16.01 -27.37 -19.44
C ALA A 436 16.18 -28.65 -20.29
N GLU A 437 15.30 -28.78 -21.28
CA GLU A 437 15.05 -29.93 -22.12
C GLU A 437 16.27 -30.44 -22.90
N MET A 438 16.54 -31.75 -22.81
CA MET A 438 17.37 -32.47 -23.77
C MET A 438 16.51 -33.07 -24.91
N PRO A 439 16.98 -33.05 -26.16
CA PRO A 439 16.17 -33.43 -27.32
C PRO A 439 15.95 -34.96 -27.41
N GLY A 440 14.71 -35.33 -27.73
CA GLY A 440 14.16 -36.68 -27.63
C GLY A 440 14.91 -37.80 -28.36
N VAL A 441 15.14 -38.88 -27.61
CA VAL A 441 15.48 -40.21 -28.13
C VAL A 441 14.21 -41.05 -28.14
N ARG A 442 13.72 -41.40 -29.34
CA ARG A 442 12.63 -42.36 -29.56
C ARG A 442 13.11 -43.80 -29.32
N VAL A 443 12.39 -44.55 -28.50
CA VAL A 443 12.31 -46.04 -28.54
C VAL A 443 10.88 -46.47 -28.11
N PRO A 444 10.40 -47.67 -28.45
CA PRO A 444 9.13 -47.83 -29.15
C PRO A 444 8.06 -48.55 -28.30
N ASP A 445 6.82 -48.48 -28.78
CA ASP A 445 5.65 -49.16 -28.24
C ASP A 445 5.90 -50.64 -27.91
N SER A 446 5.68 -51.02 -26.65
CA SER A 446 5.37 -52.41 -26.27
C SER A 446 4.34 -52.43 -25.14
N ASP A 447 3.25 -53.15 -25.43
CA ASP A 447 2.01 -53.24 -24.68
C ASP A 447 2.14 -53.83 -23.26
N SER A 448 1.32 -53.25 -22.37
CA SER A 448 0.85 -53.72 -21.05
C SER A 448 1.84 -53.70 -19.88
N PRO A 449 1.56 -52.93 -18.80
CA PRO A 449 2.40 -52.92 -17.59
C PRO A 449 2.32 -54.24 -16.82
N GLU A 450 3.44 -54.66 -16.22
CA GLU A 450 3.51 -55.85 -15.37
C GLU A 450 2.71 -55.66 -14.06
N PRO A 451 2.09 -56.73 -13.51
CA PRO A 451 1.31 -56.63 -12.29
C PRO A 451 2.16 -56.17 -11.10
N GLY A 452 1.83 -55.01 -10.51
CA GLY A 452 2.56 -54.39 -9.40
C GLY A 452 3.62 -53.36 -9.81
N SER A 453 3.70 -52.94 -11.08
CA SER A 453 4.53 -51.82 -11.50
C SER A 453 3.83 -50.47 -11.29
N TRP A 454 4.62 -49.41 -11.13
CA TRP A 454 4.14 -48.03 -11.02
C TRP A 454 3.19 -47.62 -12.16
N ASP A 455 3.37 -48.14 -13.37
CA ASP A 455 2.51 -47.86 -14.52
C ASP A 455 1.10 -48.47 -14.40
N GLU A 456 0.93 -49.58 -13.67
CA GLU A 456 -0.40 -50.16 -13.39
C GLU A 456 -1.17 -49.31 -12.37
N LEU A 457 -0.48 -48.75 -11.38
CA LEU A 457 -1.06 -47.86 -10.37
C LEU A 457 -1.51 -46.52 -10.99
N VAL A 458 -0.69 -45.95 -11.87
CA VAL A 458 -1.04 -44.72 -12.63
C VAL A 458 -2.21 -44.96 -13.59
N ALA A 459 -2.28 -46.13 -14.23
CA ALA A 459 -3.41 -46.49 -15.10
C ALA A 459 -4.72 -46.74 -14.33
N GLN A 460 -4.67 -47.22 -13.08
CA GLN A 460 -5.86 -47.40 -12.23
C GLN A 460 -6.42 -46.08 -11.66
N GLN A 461 -5.62 -45.01 -11.58
CA GLN A 461 -6.08 -43.71 -11.06
C GLN A 461 -6.75 -42.81 -12.10
N ARG A 462 -6.40 -42.90 -13.39
CA ARG A 462 -7.02 -42.06 -14.44
C ARG A 462 -8.54 -42.22 -14.59
N ASP A 463 -9.11 -43.31 -14.07
CA ASP A 463 -10.56 -43.59 -14.09
C ASP A 463 -11.26 -43.30 -12.74
N ARG A 464 -10.58 -42.72 -11.73
CA ARG A 464 -11.22 -42.24 -10.51
C ARG A 464 -11.49 -40.74 -10.60
N VAL A 465 -12.75 -40.36 -10.48
CA VAL A 465 -13.16 -38.99 -10.15
C VAL A 465 -12.46 -38.61 -8.84
N GLU A 466 -11.63 -37.56 -8.85
CA GLU A 466 -10.94 -37.04 -7.66
C GLU A 466 -11.99 -36.68 -6.60
N PRO A 467 -11.97 -37.29 -5.40
CA PRO A 467 -12.74 -36.76 -4.28
C PRO A 467 -12.16 -35.40 -3.87
N GLU A 468 -13.01 -34.49 -3.41
CA GLU A 468 -12.58 -33.24 -2.73
C GLU A 468 -11.52 -33.61 -1.67
N SER A 469 -10.36 -32.93 -1.68
CA SER A 469 -9.30 -33.18 -0.71
C SER A 469 -9.83 -32.91 0.69
N ASP A 470 -9.68 -33.87 1.60
CA ASP A 470 -10.08 -33.68 3.00
C ASP A 470 -9.37 -32.42 3.57
N PRO A 471 -10.08 -31.57 4.34
CA PRO A 471 -9.49 -30.37 4.93
C PRO A 471 -8.35 -30.75 5.87
N HIS A 472 -7.12 -30.39 5.49
CA HIS A 472 -5.93 -30.76 6.23
C HIS A 472 -4.83 -29.71 6.01
N TYR A 473 -4.73 -28.75 6.92
CA TYR A 473 -3.64 -27.76 6.97
C TYR A 473 -2.55 -28.20 7.94
N TRP A 474 -1.28 -27.91 7.67
CA TRP A 474 -0.19 -28.23 8.58
C TRP A 474 0.98 -27.25 8.44
N GLN A 475 1.76 -27.10 9.50
CA GLN A 475 2.93 -26.23 9.58
C GLN A 475 4.07 -26.91 10.35
N MET A 476 5.28 -26.36 10.20
CA MET A 476 6.45 -26.76 10.98
C MET A 476 6.85 -25.64 11.94
N HIS A 477 7.32 -25.99 13.13
CA HIS A 477 7.68 -25.03 14.16
C HIS A 477 9.01 -25.38 14.83
N TYR A 478 9.82 -24.35 15.04
CA TYR A 478 11.08 -24.45 15.77
C TYR A 478 10.89 -24.04 17.23
N ARG A 479 11.46 -24.80 18.17
CA ARG A 479 11.40 -24.49 19.60
C ARG A 479 12.77 -24.62 20.26
N PRO A 480 13.22 -23.62 21.03
CA PRO A 480 14.44 -23.76 21.83
C PRO A 480 14.23 -24.81 22.92
N VAL A 481 15.26 -25.61 23.14
CA VAL A 481 15.26 -26.66 24.16
C VAL A 481 16.29 -26.32 25.22
N GLU A 482 15.89 -26.45 26.49
CA GLU A 482 16.74 -26.19 27.64
C GLU A 482 16.71 -27.40 28.60
N THR A 483 17.76 -27.53 29.41
CA THR A 483 17.76 -28.43 30.57
C THR A 483 16.78 -27.95 31.64
N PRO A 484 16.39 -28.79 32.61
CA PRO A 484 15.59 -28.34 33.76
C PRO A 484 16.23 -27.17 34.54
N GLU A 485 17.55 -27.01 34.45
CA GLU A 485 18.33 -25.92 35.03
C GLU A 485 18.38 -24.65 34.17
N GLY A 486 17.80 -24.68 32.96
CA GLY A 486 17.77 -23.56 32.01
C GLY A 486 19.03 -23.43 31.15
N GLU A 487 19.83 -24.49 30.99
CA GLU A 487 20.97 -24.49 30.08
C GLU A 487 20.50 -24.84 28.65
N PRO A 488 20.87 -24.08 27.61
CA PRO A 488 20.42 -24.35 26.25
C PRO A 488 21.02 -25.65 25.71
N LEU A 489 20.16 -26.52 25.18
CA LEU A 489 20.53 -27.79 24.53
C LEU A 489 20.53 -27.67 23.00
N GLY A 490 19.65 -26.84 22.43
CA GLY A 490 19.57 -26.60 20.98
C GLY A 490 18.15 -26.22 20.53
N THR A 491 17.75 -26.73 19.37
CA THR A 491 16.45 -26.43 18.73
C THR A 491 15.75 -27.73 18.33
N ALA A 492 14.50 -27.92 18.77
CA ALA A 492 13.64 -29.01 18.34
C ALA A 492 12.69 -28.53 17.24
N LEU A 493 12.46 -29.40 16.25
CA LEU A 493 11.56 -29.19 15.13
C LEU A 493 10.29 -30.00 15.35
N PHE A 494 9.15 -29.31 15.30
CA PHE A 494 7.82 -29.89 15.44
C PHE A 494 7.04 -29.76 14.14
N VAL A 495 6.15 -30.70 13.88
CA VAL A 495 5.11 -30.60 12.86
C VAL A 495 3.77 -30.49 13.56
N THR A 496 2.93 -29.54 13.16
CA THR A 496 1.58 -29.36 13.71
C THR A 496 0.56 -29.40 12.59
N GLU A 497 -0.47 -30.21 12.78
CA GLU A 497 -1.56 -30.40 11.85
C GLU A 497 -2.86 -29.87 12.44
N PHE A 498 -3.65 -29.22 11.59
CA PHE A 498 -4.97 -28.66 11.85
C PHE A 498 -6.01 -29.33 10.93
N PRO A 499 -6.63 -30.44 11.37
CA PRO A 499 -7.58 -31.22 10.56
C PRO A 499 -8.89 -30.50 10.21
N GLN A 500 -9.12 -29.31 10.79
CA GLN A 500 -10.34 -28.53 10.59
C GLN A 500 -10.17 -27.43 9.55
N LEU A 501 -8.92 -27.16 9.14
CA LEU A 501 -8.59 -26.06 8.25
C LEU A 501 -8.34 -26.59 6.84
N PRO A 502 -8.74 -25.84 5.81
CA PRO A 502 -8.50 -26.21 4.43
C PRO A 502 -7.00 -26.16 4.10
N PRO A 503 -6.48 -26.95 3.14
CA PRO A 503 -5.06 -26.98 2.81
C PRO A 503 -4.52 -25.63 2.30
N ASP A 504 -5.38 -24.81 1.69
CA ASP A 504 -5.16 -23.44 1.22
C ASP A 504 -5.55 -22.38 2.28
N PHE A 505 -5.41 -22.72 3.57
CA PHE A 505 -5.79 -21.82 4.66
C PHE A 505 -5.05 -20.48 4.62
N ASP A 506 -3.80 -20.46 4.18
CA ASP A 506 -3.00 -19.24 4.06
C ASP A 506 -3.63 -18.28 3.03
N ASP A 507 -4.01 -18.79 1.85
CA ASP A 507 -4.72 -18.04 0.81
C ASP A 507 -6.09 -17.53 1.31
N TYR A 508 -6.79 -18.33 2.12
CA TYR A 508 -8.07 -17.95 2.71
C TYR A 508 -7.92 -16.77 3.68
N ILE A 509 -6.90 -16.78 4.53
CA ILE A 509 -6.62 -15.71 5.48
C ILE A 509 -6.18 -14.43 4.77
N GLU A 510 -5.35 -14.55 3.72
CA GLU A 510 -4.94 -13.41 2.89
C GLU A 510 -6.15 -12.73 2.25
N ALA A 511 -7.11 -13.52 1.74
CA ALA A 511 -8.28 -12.99 1.06
C ALA A 511 -9.39 -12.44 1.98
N ASN A 512 -9.54 -12.97 3.20
CA ASN A 512 -10.72 -12.70 4.04
C ASN A 512 -10.38 -12.07 5.41
N GLY A 513 -9.10 -11.98 5.76
CA GLY A 513 -8.65 -11.63 7.10
C GLY A 513 -9.00 -12.70 8.14
N MET A 514 -8.49 -12.52 9.36
CA MET A 514 -8.73 -13.45 10.47
C MET A 514 -10.00 -13.04 11.25
N ASP A 515 -11.07 -13.85 11.16
CA ASP A 515 -12.25 -13.73 12.04
C ASP A 515 -12.23 -14.82 13.12
N ASP A 516 -12.80 -14.50 14.29
CA ASP A 516 -12.90 -15.39 15.46
C ASP A 516 -13.64 -16.71 15.14
N SER A 517 -14.41 -16.76 14.04
CA SER A 517 -15.11 -17.95 13.56
C SER A 517 -14.21 -18.99 12.87
N VAL A 518 -12.96 -18.62 12.56
CA VAL A 518 -12.02 -19.40 11.73
C VAL A 518 -10.93 -20.09 12.57
N TYR A 519 -10.87 -19.81 13.89
CA TYR A 519 -9.87 -20.41 14.76
C TYR A 519 -10.04 -21.93 14.89
N PRO A 520 -8.98 -22.73 14.67
CA PRO A 520 -9.05 -24.18 14.83
C PRO A 520 -9.35 -24.53 16.30
N THR A 521 -10.23 -25.51 16.50
CA THR A 521 -10.59 -25.98 17.84
C THR A 521 -9.85 -27.26 18.24
N GLU A 522 -9.22 -27.92 17.26
CA GLU A 522 -8.44 -29.15 17.42
C GLU A 522 -7.20 -29.07 16.52
N ALA A 523 -6.07 -29.52 17.05
CA ALA A 523 -4.81 -29.70 16.32
C ALA A 523 -4.07 -30.89 16.90
N ARG A 524 -3.05 -31.37 16.20
CA ARG A 524 -2.11 -32.37 16.73
C ARG A 524 -0.69 -31.95 16.40
N THR A 525 0.25 -32.20 17.30
CA THR A 525 1.67 -31.86 17.11
C THR A 525 2.55 -33.08 17.28
N LEU A 526 3.70 -33.10 16.60
CA LEU A 526 4.66 -34.19 16.63
C LEU A 526 6.08 -33.62 16.64
N GLU A 527 6.89 -34.07 17.58
CA GLU A 527 8.32 -33.73 17.65
C GLU A 527 9.09 -34.61 16.65
N MET A 528 9.79 -33.96 15.72
CA MET A 528 10.31 -34.63 14.54
C MET A 528 11.83 -34.78 14.53
N ALA A 529 12.58 -33.76 14.95
CA ALA A 529 14.05 -33.81 14.96
C ALA A 529 14.65 -32.75 15.89
N HIS A 530 15.92 -32.93 16.25
CA HIS A 530 16.67 -32.08 17.19
C HIS A 530 17.95 -31.55 16.54
N PHE A 531 18.29 -30.29 16.76
CA PHE A 531 19.39 -29.61 16.08
C PHE A 531 20.22 -28.77 17.04
N ALA A 532 21.50 -28.56 16.72
CA ALA A 532 22.38 -27.75 17.55
C ALA A 532 21.97 -26.27 17.53
N ASN A 533 21.37 -25.83 16.43
CA ASN A 533 20.92 -24.46 16.19
C ASN A 533 19.76 -24.46 15.17
N ALA A 534 19.12 -23.30 15.03
CA ALA A 534 17.99 -23.12 14.12
C ALA A 534 18.38 -23.09 12.62
N ASP A 535 19.65 -22.83 12.27
CA ASP A 535 20.10 -22.91 10.87
C ASP A 535 20.10 -24.36 10.37
N ASP A 536 20.62 -25.28 11.19
CA ASP A 536 20.65 -26.71 10.87
C ASP A 536 19.22 -27.27 10.76
N ALA A 537 18.32 -26.83 11.63
CA ALA A 537 16.91 -27.20 11.57
C ALA A 537 16.22 -26.69 10.29
N ARG A 538 16.55 -25.48 9.83
CA ARG A 538 16.01 -24.89 8.58
C ARG A 538 16.50 -25.60 7.34
N ASN A 539 17.79 -25.95 7.29
CA ASN A 539 18.34 -26.75 6.20
C ASN A 539 17.62 -28.09 6.10
N PHE A 540 17.35 -28.72 7.26
CA PHE A 540 16.57 -29.94 7.33
C PHE A 540 15.11 -29.75 6.90
N GLU A 541 14.42 -28.68 7.32
CA GLU A 541 13.06 -28.40 6.84
C GLU A 541 13.01 -28.25 5.31
N ALA A 542 13.95 -27.50 4.72
CA ALA A 542 14.02 -27.33 3.28
C ALA A 542 14.22 -28.68 2.55
N GLU A 543 15.09 -29.53 3.09
CA GLU A 543 15.29 -30.89 2.59
C GLU A 543 14.02 -31.74 2.75
N PHE A 544 13.41 -31.74 3.94
CA PHE A 544 12.16 -32.44 4.24
C PHE A 544 11.03 -32.05 3.28
N ARG A 545 10.84 -30.74 3.03
CA ARG A 545 9.84 -30.24 2.09
C ARG A 545 10.12 -30.64 0.65
N SER A 546 11.39 -30.78 0.26
CA SER A 546 11.76 -31.25 -1.09
C SER A 546 11.36 -32.71 -1.36
N TYR A 547 11.18 -33.52 -0.30
CA TYR A 547 10.70 -34.90 -0.42
C TYR A 547 9.17 -35.01 -0.53
N LEU A 548 8.42 -33.93 -0.30
CA LEU A 548 6.96 -33.93 -0.37
C LEU A 548 6.49 -33.90 -1.82
N VAL A 549 5.43 -34.67 -2.10
CA VAL A 549 4.85 -34.75 -3.45
C VAL A 549 3.37 -34.38 -3.34
N PRO A 550 2.94 -33.25 -3.96
CA PRO A 550 1.56 -32.80 -3.90
C PRO A 550 0.57 -33.91 -4.27
N GLY A 551 -0.37 -34.20 -3.37
CA GLY A 551 -1.41 -35.22 -3.56
C GLY A 551 -0.95 -36.68 -3.44
N LEU A 552 0.31 -36.94 -3.11
CA LEU A 552 0.87 -38.30 -2.97
C LEU A 552 1.57 -38.56 -1.63
N LEU A 553 2.27 -37.56 -1.09
CA LEU A 553 2.97 -37.66 0.20
C LEU A 553 3.04 -36.26 0.83
N ASP A 554 2.30 -36.06 1.92
CA ASP A 554 2.29 -34.79 2.66
C ASP A 554 3.18 -34.82 3.91
N GLY A 555 3.39 -33.65 4.52
CA GLY A 555 4.25 -33.51 5.70
C GLY A 555 3.80 -34.40 6.86
N PRO A 556 2.52 -34.41 7.24
CA PRO A 556 2.03 -35.23 8.36
C PRO A 556 2.06 -36.74 8.11
N GLU A 557 2.05 -37.19 6.85
CA GLU A 557 2.31 -38.58 6.48
C GLU A 557 3.78 -38.97 6.65
N LEU A 558 4.72 -38.08 6.32
CA LEU A 558 6.16 -38.36 6.35
C LEU A 558 6.80 -38.12 7.73
N ALA A 559 6.33 -37.12 8.47
CA ALA A 559 6.92 -36.68 9.74
C ALA A 559 7.03 -37.79 10.81
N PRO A 560 6.04 -38.69 11.01
CA PRO A 560 6.17 -39.80 11.95
C PRO A 560 7.29 -40.77 11.63
N GLU A 561 7.59 -40.99 10.34
CA GLU A 561 8.65 -41.91 9.92
C GLU A 561 10.02 -41.27 10.11
N VAL A 562 10.16 -39.98 9.79
CA VAL A 562 11.36 -39.19 10.08
C VAL A 562 11.65 -39.18 11.59
N ALA A 563 10.64 -38.91 12.42
CA ALA A 563 10.81 -38.90 13.87
C ALA A 563 11.30 -40.26 14.41
N LYS A 564 10.81 -41.38 13.87
CA LYS A 564 11.29 -42.72 14.25
C LYS A 564 12.73 -42.98 13.81
N LEU A 565 13.13 -42.48 12.63
CA LEU A 565 14.52 -42.57 12.16
C LEU A 565 15.46 -41.78 13.08
N GLU A 566 14.99 -40.66 13.62
CA GLU A 566 15.67 -39.88 14.65
C GLU A 566 15.57 -40.51 16.05
N GLY A 567 14.91 -41.66 16.23
CA GLY A 567 14.77 -42.30 17.55
C GLY A 567 13.78 -41.62 18.49
N LEU A 568 12.92 -40.72 17.98
CA LEU A 568 11.80 -40.12 18.68
C LEU A 568 10.55 -41.01 18.59
N SER A 569 9.46 -40.63 19.28
CA SER A 569 8.25 -41.47 19.37
C SER A 569 7.57 -41.68 18.01
N GLY A 570 7.56 -40.65 17.16
CA GLY A 570 6.72 -40.59 15.96
C GLY A 570 5.22 -40.66 16.27
N GLU A 571 4.80 -40.42 17.51
CA GLU A 571 3.40 -40.37 17.92
C GLU A 571 2.92 -38.92 17.97
N TRP A 572 1.72 -38.67 17.44
CA TRP A 572 1.06 -37.38 17.51
C TRP A 572 0.49 -37.11 18.92
N GLU A 573 0.68 -35.89 19.41
CA GLU A 573 0.06 -35.35 20.62
C GLU A 573 -1.14 -34.47 20.24
N ASP A 574 -2.34 -34.88 20.65
CA ASP A 574 -3.57 -34.12 20.42
C ASP A 574 -3.60 -32.85 21.29
N MET A 575 -4.01 -31.73 20.68
CA MET A 575 -4.15 -30.42 21.33
C MET A 575 -5.60 -29.93 21.24
N ASP A 576 -6.16 -29.56 22.39
CA ASP A 576 -7.43 -28.81 22.45
C ASP A 576 -7.19 -27.32 22.19
N TYR A 577 -8.26 -26.54 22.02
CA TYR A 577 -8.18 -25.08 21.82
C TYR A 577 -7.22 -24.35 22.76
N ARG A 578 -7.15 -24.73 24.04
CA ARG A 578 -6.21 -24.10 24.98
C ARG A 578 -4.79 -24.53 24.71
N GLY A 579 -4.58 -25.83 24.44
CA GLY A 579 -3.31 -26.36 23.97
C GLY A 579 -2.81 -25.65 22.71
N ILE A 580 -3.69 -25.38 21.74
CA ILE A 580 -3.37 -24.63 20.52
C ILE A 580 -2.93 -23.20 20.85
N VAL A 581 -3.72 -22.47 21.63
CA VAL A 581 -3.38 -21.09 22.01
C VAL A 581 -2.06 -21.03 22.78
N ASP A 582 -1.86 -21.94 23.75
CA ASP A 582 -0.63 -22.01 24.53
C ASP A 582 0.57 -22.38 23.63
N TYR A 583 0.39 -23.32 22.71
CA TYR A 583 1.41 -23.77 21.75
C TYR A 583 1.79 -22.69 20.72
N MET A 584 0.81 -21.96 20.20
CA MET A 584 0.99 -20.88 19.21
C MET A 584 1.56 -19.61 19.82
N SER A 585 1.34 -19.37 21.13
CA SER A 585 1.85 -18.19 21.83
C SER A 585 3.38 -18.09 21.94
N GLY A 586 4.12 -19.11 21.48
CA GLY A 586 5.59 -19.12 21.46
C GLY A 586 6.26 -19.19 22.84
N ASN A 587 5.49 -19.11 23.93
CA ASN A 587 6.00 -19.02 25.31
C ASN A 587 6.48 -20.36 25.91
N ARG A 588 6.56 -21.43 25.11
CA ARG A 588 6.92 -22.77 25.58
C ARG A 588 8.35 -23.12 25.17
N THR A 589 9.30 -22.89 26.07
CA THR A 589 10.60 -23.57 26.03
C THR A 589 10.36 -25.06 26.30
N VAL A 590 10.93 -25.92 25.45
CA VAL A 590 10.88 -27.37 25.68
C VAL A 590 11.95 -27.71 26.71
N VAL A 591 11.57 -28.42 27.77
CA VAL A 591 12.50 -28.87 28.80
C VAL A 591 12.82 -30.34 28.55
N SER A 592 14.09 -30.65 28.30
CA SER A 592 14.57 -32.01 28.09
C SER A 592 15.81 -32.30 28.96
N GLU A 593 15.99 -33.55 29.36
CA GLU A 593 17.21 -33.98 30.04
C GLU A 593 18.35 -34.09 29.02
N GLU A 594 19.59 -33.75 29.38
CA GLU A 594 20.75 -33.86 28.48
C GLU A 594 20.95 -35.29 27.96
N SER A 595 20.52 -36.31 28.73
CA SER A 595 20.58 -37.72 28.32
C SER A 595 19.61 -38.11 27.22
N ASP A 596 18.54 -37.33 27.06
CA ASP A 596 17.44 -37.59 26.12
C ASP A 596 17.54 -36.65 24.89
N TRP A 597 18.57 -35.80 24.86
CA TRP A 597 18.89 -34.89 23.77
C TRP A 597 19.98 -35.48 22.87
N HIS A 598 19.63 -35.72 21.61
CA HIS A 598 20.58 -36.16 20.58
C HIS A 598 20.37 -35.33 19.33
N LEU A 599 21.47 -34.93 18.69
CA LEU A 599 21.39 -34.14 17.46
C LEU A 599 21.01 -35.02 16.28
N HIS A 600 20.31 -34.43 15.32
CA HIS A 600 19.95 -35.03 14.06
C HIS A 600 21.17 -35.68 13.41
N ASN A 601 21.02 -36.96 13.03
CA ASN A 601 22.07 -37.70 12.34
C ASN A 601 21.77 -37.75 10.83
N PRO A 602 22.49 -37.01 9.98
CA PRO A 602 22.26 -37.02 8.53
C PRO A 602 22.61 -38.36 7.85
N ASN A 603 23.12 -39.34 8.61
CA ASN A 603 23.32 -40.72 8.15
C ASN A 603 22.37 -41.71 8.86
N ALA A 604 21.33 -41.26 9.57
CA ALA A 604 20.43 -42.12 10.34
C ALA A 604 19.87 -43.28 9.50
N GLU A 605 19.48 -43.01 8.25
CA GLU A 605 19.01 -44.04 7.31
C GLU A 605 20.08 -45.09 6.99
N ARG A 606 21.31 -44.66 6.68
CA ARG A 606 22.44 -45.56 6.38
C ARG A 606 22.84 -46.37 7.60
N ASP A 607 22.85 -45.76 8.79
CA ASP A 607 23.21 -46.41 10.04
C ASP A 607 22.13 -47.40 10.50
N ALA A 608 20.85 -47.12 10.21
CA ALA A 608 19.74 -48.05 10.40
C ALA A 608 19.83 -49.23 9.42
N GLU A 609 20.14 -49.00 8.14
CA GLU A 609 20.39 -50.04 7.15
C GLU A 609 21.58 -50.94 7.52
N GLU A 610 22.70 -50.37 8.01
CA GLU A 610 23.86 -51.15 8.48
C GLU A 610 23.53 -52.03 9.71
N GLN A 611 22.62 -51.58 10.59
CA GLN A 611 22.11 -52.38 11.72
C GLN A 611 21.16 -53.51 11.28
N PHE A 612 20.37 -53.30 10.23
CA PHE A 612 19.53 -54.35 9.64
C PHE A 612 20.33 -55.35 8.79
N GLU A 613 21.44 -54.94 8.15
CA GLU A 613 22.31 -55.82 7.36
C GLU A 613 23.33 -56.62 8.19
N ASN A 614 23.58 -56.27 9.46
CA ASN A 614 24.58 -56.96 10.29
C ASN A 614 24.11 -57.34 11.71
N PRO A 615 23.13 -58.26 11.86
CA PRO A 615 22.61 -58.66 13.17
C PRO A 615 23.53 -59.59 14.00
N GLN A 616 24.84 -59.69 13.71
CA GLN A 616 25.74 -60.59 14.47
C GLN A 616 27.16 -60.05 14.63
N ASN A 617 27.44 -59.44 15.78
CA ASN A 617 28.65 -59.72 16.56
C ASN A 617 28.47 -59.26 18.02
N ASP A 618 27.55 -59.90 18.72
CA ASP A 618 27.67 -60.07 20.18
C ASP A 618 27.30 -61.52 20.53
N ILE A 619 28.30 -62.39 20.42
CA ILE A 619 28.38 -63.62 21.21
C ILE A 619 29.58 -63.47 22.12
N GLU A 620 29.31 -63.58 23.42
CA GLU A 620 30.23 -63.69 24.56
C GLU A 620 31.55 -64.42 24.24
N ILE A 621 32.67 -63.86 24.74
CA ILE A 621 33.62 -64.46 25.72
C ILE A 621 34.62 -63.39 26.20
#